data_AF-A0A177G8A8-F1
#
_entry.id   AF-A0A177G8A8-F1
#
_cell.length_a   1.000
_cell.length_b   1.000
_cell.length_c   1.000
_cell.angle_alpha   90.00
_cell.angle_beta   90.00
_cell.angle_gamma   90.00
#
_symmetry.space_group_name_H-M   'P 1'
#
loop_
_entity.id
_entity.type
_entity.pdbx_description
1 polymer ?
#
loop_
_entity_poly.entity_id
_entity_poly.type
_entity_poly.pdbx_seq_one_letter_code
_entity_poly.pdbx_strand_id
1 'polypeptide(L)' 'MALFAGQGDAWVEDHGDMSMTYVFNFIPTDVQVSIIQSSGVLPRPAGVAVSYAIRGHV' A
#
# COMPACT_ATOMS: atom_id res chain seq x y z
N MET A 1 -14.44 -8.97 -2.55
CA MET A 1 -14.31 -7.50 -2.60
C MET A 1 -12.83 -7.18 -2.51
N ALA A 2 -12.25 -6.60 -3.55
CA ALA A 2 -10.87 -6.14 -3.56
C ALA A 2 -10.89 -4.60 -3.55
N LEU A 3 -10.27 -4.00 -2.52
CA LEU A 3 -10.36 -2.56 -2.21
C LEU A 3 -9.76 -1.66 -3.31
N PHE A 4 -8.93 -2.26 -4.18
CA PHE A 4 -8.18 -1.60 -5.25
C PHE A 4 -8.34 -2.28 -6.61
N ALA A 5 -9.31 -3.19 -6.78
CA ALA A 5 -9.47 -3.91 -8.04
C ALA A 5 -9.78 -2.95 -9.20
N GLY A 6 -9.04 -3.12 -10.30
CA GLY A 6 -9.22 -2.35 -11.53
C GLY A 6 -8.56 -0.97 -11.53
N GLN A 7 -7.78 -0.60 -10.50
CA GLN A 7 -7.12 0.72 -10.44
C GLN A 7 -5.68 0.73 -10.94
N GLY A 8 -5.05 -0.42 -11.10
CA GLY A 8 -3.68 -0.54 -11.59
C GLY A 8 -2.89 -1.56 -10.78
N ASP A 9 -1.58 -1.55 -10.99
CA ASP A 9 -0.68 -2.47 -10.32
C ASP A 9 -0.40 -2.04 -8.88
N ALA A 10 -0.38 -3.02 -7.98
CA ALA A 10 0.11 -2.86 -6.62
C ALA A 10 1.00 -4.04 -6.27
N TRP A 11 2.14 -3.77 -5.63
CA TRP A 11 3.08 -4.80 -5.21
C TRP A 11 3.69 -4.46 -3.85
N VAL A 12 4.40 -5.43 -3.28
CA VAL A 12 5.18 -5.25 -2.05
C VAL A 12 6.66 -5.28 -2.42
N GLU A 13 7.38 -4.24 -2.03
CA GLU A 13 8.84 -4.22 -2.05
C GLU A 13 9.33 -4.68 -0.67
N ASP A 14 9.92 -5.87 -0.61
CA ASP A 14 10.64 -6.35 0.56
C ASP A 14 12.09 -5.84 0.50
N HIS A 15 12.55 -5.18 1.55
CA HIS A 15 13.90 -4.59 1.58
C HIS A 15 14.94 -5.52 2.19
N GLY A 16 14.55 -6.73 2.63
CA GLY A 16 15.44 -7.72 3.22
C GLY A 16 15.97 -7.38 4.62
N ASP A 17 15.50 -6.29 5.23
CA ASP A 17 15.97 -5.74 6.52
C ASP A 17 14.85 -5.67 7.56
N MET A 18 13.88 -6.59 7.50
CA MET A 18 12.63 -6.52 8.29
C MET A 18 11.87 -5.21 8.04
N SER A 19 11.94 -4.69 6.82
CA SER A 19 11.05 -3.64 6.35
C SER A 19 10.43 -3.99 5.00
N MET A 20 9.20 -3.51 4.80
CA MET A 20 8.47 -3.68 3.54
C MET A 20 7.71 -2.41 3.16
N THR A 21 7.58 -2.18 1.85
CA THR A 21 6.81 -1.07 1.30
C THR A 21 5.70 -1.57 0.39
N TYR A 22 4.46 -1.22 0.69
CA TYR A 22 3.33 -1.39 -0.23
C TYR A 22 3.37 -0.28 -1.28
N VAL A 23 3.64 -0.65 -2.54
CA VAL A 23 3.70 0.30 -3.65
C VAL A 23 2.41 0.22 -4.44
N PHE A 24 1.75 1.37 -4.59
CA PHE A 24 0.57 1.55 -5.43
C PHE A 24 0.96 2.34 -6.67
N ASN A 25 0.86 1.71 -7.86
CA ASN A 25 1.18 2.34 -9.14
C ASN A 25 -0.05 2.95 -9.81
N PHE A 26 -0.85 3.64 -9.02
CA PHE A 26 -2.02 4.40 -9.44
C PHE A 26 -2.31 5.46 -8.40
N ILE A 27 -3.10 6.48 -8.76
CA ILE A 27 -3.53 7.52 -7.82
C ILE A 27 -4.82 7.02 -7.15
N PRO A 28 -4.79 6.66 -5.85
CA PRO A 28 -5.98 6.24 -5.13
C PRO A 28 -6.91 7.45 -4.93
N THR A 29 -8.21 7.21 -4.83
CA THR A 29 -9.17 8.25 -4.44
C THR A 29 -8.97 8.69 -2.98
N ASP A 30 -9.43 9.89 -2.60
CA ASP A 30 -9.32 10.39 -1.21
C ASP A 30 -9.84 9.40 -0.17
N VAL A 31 -10.94 8.71 -0.49
CA VAL A 31 -11.50 7.64 0.35
C VAL A 31 -10.51 6.48 0.49
N GLN A 32 -9.90 6.02 -0.60
CA GLN A 32 -8.93 4.93 -0.55
C GLN A 32 -7.64 5.32 0.19
N VAL A 33 -7.17 6.56 0.03
CA VAL A 33 -6.05 7.10 0.82
C VAL A 33 -6.40 7.09 2.31
N SER A 34 -7.60 7.54 2.68
CA SER A 34 -8.06 7.49 4.08
C SER A 34 -8.12 6.07 4.63
N ILE A 35 -8.49 5.09 3.80
CA ILE A 35 -8.50 3.68 4.21
C ILE A 35 -7.05 3.19 4.41
N ILE A 36 -6.13 3.45 3.49
CA ILE A 36 -4.71 3.08 3.64
C ILE A 36 -4.11 3.68 4.92
N GLN A 37 -4.40 4.94 5.21
CA GLN A 37 -3.83 5.68 6.33
C GLN A 37 -4.48 5.36 7.68
N SER A 38 -5.81 5.26 7.72
CA SER A 38 -6.57 5.25 8.98
C SER A 38 -7.06 3.87 9.39
N SER A 39 -7.36 2.98 8.43
CA SER A 39 -8.11 1.75 8.74
C SER A 39 -7.24 0.57 9.19
N GLY A 40 -5.91 0.62 8.98
CA GLY A 40 -5.04 -0.51 9.26
C GLY A 40 -5.32 -1.75 8.40
N VAL A 41 -5.98 -1.58 7.24
CA VAL A 41 -6.25 -2.68 6.28
C VAL A 41 -4.99 -3.32 5.70
N LEU A 42 -3.85 -2.62 5.77
CA LEU A 42 -2.58 -3.18 5.32
C LEU A 42 -2.09 -4.22 6.34
N PRO A 43 -1.70 -5.43 5.89
CA PRO A 43 -1.10 -6.42 6.77
C PRO A 43 0.07 -5.81 7.55
N ARG A 44 0.11 -6.08 8.85
CA ARG A 44 1.19 -5.65 9.75
C ARG A 44 1.87 -6.88 10.34
N PRO A 45 2.90 -7.43 9.67
CA PRO A 45 3.67 -8.54 10.23
C PRO A 45 4.38 -8.07 11.50
N ALA A 46 4.34 -8.90 12.54
CA ALA A 46 5.00 -8.57 13.79
C ALA A 46 6.52 -8.44 13.58
N GLY A 47 7.09 -7.34 14.06
CA GLY A 47 8.54 -7.08 13.95
C GLY A 47 9.01 -6.59 12.59
N VAL A 48 8.11 -6.36 11.63
CA VAL A 48 8.46 -5.78 10.32
C VAL A 48 7.96 -4.34 10.23
N ALA A 49 8.84 -3.41 9.87
CA ALA A 49 8.50 -2.03 9.60
C ALA A 49 7.74 -1.92 8.27
N VAL A 50 6.50 -1.48 8.31
CA VAL A 50 5.64 -1.38 7.11
C VAL A 50 5.48 0.08 6.72
N SER A 51 5.76 0.38 5.46
CA SER A 51 5.50 1.68 4.82
C SER A 51 4.62 1.51 3.58
N TYR A 52 4.08 2.61 3.05
CA TYR A 52 3.38 2.63 1.77
C TYR A 52 3.90 3.77 0.90
N ALA A 53 3.91 3.57 -0.42
CA ALA A 53 4.32 4.56 -1.40
C ALA A 53 3.33 4.61 -2.56
N ILE A 54 2.92 5.81 -2.95
CA ILE A 54 2.09 6.04 -4.12
C ILE A 54 3.03 6.53 -5.23
N ARG A 55 3.22 5.72 -6.28
CA ARG A 55 4.09 6.01 -7.43
C ARG A 55 3.31 6.32 -8.71
N GLY A 56 1.98 6.45 -8.64
CA GLY A 56 1.12 6.73 -9.79
C GLY A 56 1.65 7.90 -10.63
N HIS A 57 1.86 7.65 -11.92
CA HIS A 57 2.24 8.68 -12.89
C HIS A 57 1.07 9.66 -13.06
N VAL A 58 1.37 10.96 -12.91
CA VAL A 58 0.50 12.07 -13.32
C VAL A 58 0.52 12.25 -14.84
#